data_AF-A0ABD1M9G5-F1
#
_entry.id   AF-A0ABD1M9G5-F1
#
_cell.length_a   1.000
_cell.length_b   1.000
_cell.length_c   1.000
_cell.angle_alpha   90.00
_cell.angle_beta   90.00
_cell.angle_gamma   90.00
#
_symmetry.space_group_name_H-M   'P 1'
#
loop_
_entity.id
_entity.type
_entity.pdbx_description
1 polymer ?
#
loop_
_entity_poly.entity_id
_entity_poly.type
_entity_poly.pdbx_seq_one_letter_code
_entity_poly.pdbx_strand_id
1 'polypeptide(L)'
;MLRRLIISSHLNFKTLNAALSASNPRFAAPLLTRHLTDQPGASVRKRVEDVVPIATGHEREEIQADLEGRDILEINHPVGPFGTKEAPAVVKSYFDRRIVGCPGGEGEDEHDVIWFWLEKGKSFECPVCSQYFQLEVVGPGGDPYGHGDHH
;
A
#
# COMPACT_ATOMS: atom_id res chain seq x y z
N MET A 1 -2.10 -52.92 -16.96
CA MET A 1 -1.03 -53.81 -17.46
C MET A 1 0.12 -52.94 -17.97
N LEU A 2 1.36 -53.27 -17.57
CA LEU A 2 2.65 -52.88 -18.18
C LEU A 2 2.99 -51.36 -18.21
N ARG A 3 4.21 -50.90 -17.91
CA ARG A 3 5.48 -51.54 -17.51
C ARG A 3 6.40 -50.41 -17.00
N ARG A 4 7.17 -50.70 -15.95
CA ARG A 4 8.31 -49.88 -15.49
C ARG A 4 9.34 -49.69 -16.61
N LEU A 5 9.99 -48.53 -16.65
CA LEU A 5 11.36 -48.39 -17.15
C LEU A 5 12.15 -47.53 -16.15
N ILE A 6 13.07 -48.22 -15.48
CA ILE A 6 14.13 -47.66 -14.64
C ILE A 6 15.31 -47.40 -15.58
N ILE A 7 15.84 -46.18 -15.60
CA ILE A 7 17.13 -45.90 -16.22
C ILE A 7 18.06 -45.41 -15.13
N SER A 8 19.05 -46.25 -14.83
CA SER A 8 20.14 -45.98 -13.90
C SER A 8 21.24 -45.24 -14.65
N SER A 9 21.77 -44.17 -14.06
CA SER A 9 23.07 -43.60 -14.45
C SER A 9 23.97 -43.56 -13.21
N HIS A 10 24.88 -44.53 -13.16
CA HIS A 10 26.01 -44.56 -12.26
C HIS A 10 27.06 -43.54 -12.72
N LEU A 11 27.46 -42.61 -11.85
CA LEU A 11 28.71 -41.86 -12.04
C LEU A 11 29.47 -41.69 -10.71
N ASN A 12 30.77 -41.95 -10.83
CA ASN A 12 31.80 -42.17 -9.80
C ASN A 12 31.91 -41.09 -8.72
N PHE A 13 32.07 -41.54 -7.47
CA PHE A 13 32.70 -40.77 -6.39
C PHE A 13 34.20 -40.63 -6.66
N LYS A 14 34.70 -39.40 -6.77
CA LYS A 14 36.12 -39.09 -6.61
C LYS A 14 36.32 -38.39 -5.27
N THR A 15 36.95 -39.10 -4.35
CA THR A 15 37.44 -38.59 -3.07
C THR A 15 38.54 -37.55 -3.33
N LEU A 16 38.35 -36.33 -2.85
CA LEU A 16 39.40 -35.32 -2.78
C LEU A 16 39.81 -35.15 -1.31
N ASN A 17 41.04 -35.55 -1.00
CA ASN A 17 41.69 -35.27 0.28
C ASN A 17 42.00 -33.77 0.35
N ALA A 18 41.43 -33.05 1.31
CA ALA A 18 41.86 -31.71 1.66
C ALA A 18 42.87 -31.80 2.81
N ALA A 19 44.10 -31.33 2.55
CA ALA A 19 45.17 -31.22 3.52
C ALA A 19 44.90 -30.07 4.51
N LEU A 20 45.16 -30.33 5.79
CA LEU A 20 45.23 -29.33 6.86
C LEU A 20 46.47 -28.44 6.67
N SER A 21 46.35 -27.12 6.79
CA SER A 21 47.37 -26.33 7.49
C SER A 21 46.97 -24.87 7.79
N ALA A 22 47.49 -24.42 8.94
CA ALA A 22 47.82 -23.07 9.37
C ALA A 22 46.69 -22.09 9.77
N SER A 23 46.60 -21.98 11.11
CA SER A 23 46.04 -20.91 11.91
C SER A 23 46.31 -19.49 11.41
N ASN A 24 45.28 -18.65 11.39
CA ASN A 24 45.41 -17.20 11.40
C ASN A 24 44.59 -16.60 12.58
N PRO A 25 45.08 -15.52 13.21
CA PRO A 25 44.56 -15.03 14.48
C PRO A 25 43.18 -14.39 14.28
N ARG A 26 42.21 -14.83 15.09
CA ARG A 26 40.88 -14.23 15.13
C ARG A 26 40.96 -12.88 15.84
N PHE A 27 40.81 -11.79 15.10
CA PHE A 27 40.37 -10.53 15.70
C PHE A 27 38.94 -10.75 16.21
N ALA A 28 38.80 -10.92 17.54
CA ALA A 28 37.50 -11.00 18.19
C ALA A 28 36.89 -9.60 18.24
N ALA A 29 36.13 -9.23 17.21
CA ALA A 29 35.14 -8.18 17.34
C ALA A 29 34.06 -8.68 18.33
N PRO A 30 33.56 -7.84 19.26
CA PRO A 30 32.47 -8.25 20.11
C PRO A 30 31.25 -8.42 19.20
N LEU A 31 30.86 -9.67 18.95
CA LEU A 31 29.55 -9.97 18.40
C LEU A 31 28.55 -9.50 19.44
N LEU A 32 27.91 -8.36 19.17
CA LEU A 32 26.78 -7.88 19.95
C LEU A 32 25.60 -8.76 19.59
N THR A 33 25.55 -9.95 20.19
CA THR A 33 24.46 -10.90 20.04
C THR A 33 23.23 -10.28 20.68
N ARG A 34 22.37 -9.65 19.85
CA ARG A 34 21.04 -9.24 20.27
C ARG A 34 20.25 -10.50 20.59
N HIS A 35 20.12 -10.83 21.86
CA HIS A 35 19.23 -11.88 22.31
C HIS A 35 17.79 -11.43 22.07
N LEU A 36 17.19 -11.88 20.96
CA LEU A 36 15.75 -11.88 20.80
C LEU A 36 15.22 -13.02 21.67
N THR A 37 14.52 -12.68 22.74
CA THR A 37 13.68 -13.64 23.46
C THR A 37 12.52 -14.00 22.55
N ASP A 38 12.66 -15.13 21.87
CA ASP A 38 11.61 -15.77 21.07
C ASP A 38 10.52 -16.25 22.04
N GLN A 39 9.43 -15.48 22.16
CA GLN A 39 8.21 -15.96 22.80
C GLN A 39 7.33 -16.60 21.73
N PRO A 40 7.07 -17.92 21.82
CA PRO A 40 6.26 -18.60 20.82
C PRO A 40 4.80 -18.16 20.99
N GLY A 41 4.28 -17.39 20.03
CA GLY A 41 2.86 -17.06 19.96
C GLY A 41 2.50 -15.59 19.71
N ALA A 42 3.46 -14.66 19.74
CA ALA A 42 3.23 -13.28 19.34
C ALA A 42 3.67 -13.08 17.88
N SER A 43 2.77 -12.72 16.98
CA SER A 43 3.17 -12.20 15.66
C SER A 43 4.05 -10.97 15.90
N VAL A 44 5.36 -11.11 15.77
CA VAL A 44 6.29 -9.99 15.96
C VAL A 44 5.96 -8.95 14.90
N ARG A 45 5.34 -7.84 15.32
CA ARG A 45 5.12 -6.69 14.44
C ARG A 45 6.50 -6.15 14.06
N LYS A 46 6.83 -6.24 12.77
CA LYS A 46 8.07 -5.67 12.24
C LYS A 46 7.99 -4.15 12.35
N ARG A 47 9.08 -3.50 12.76
CA ARG A 47 9.21 -2.04 12.70
C ARG A 47 9.97 -1.65 11.45
N VAL A 48 9.89 -0.37 11.06
CA VAL A 48 10.67 0.16 9.92
C VAL A 48 12.16 -0.10 10.11
N GLU A 49 12.68 0.05 11.32
CA GLU A 49 14.11 -0.14 11.61
C GLU A 49 14.58 -1.59 11.37
N ASP A 50 13.67 -2.57 11.36
CA ASP A 50 13.99 -3.97 11.12
C ASP A 50 14.06 -4.29 9.61
N VAL A 51 13.48 -3.44 8.75
CA VAL A 51 13.42 -3.63 7.29
C VAL A 51 14.36 -2.67 6.56
N VAL A 52 14.25 -1.37 6.85
CA VAL A 52 15.08 -0.31 6.26
C VAL A 52 15.58 0.61 7.39
N PRO A 53 16.71 0.27 8.05
CA PRO A 53 17.17 0.93 9.28
C PRO A 53 17.41 2.45 9.18
N ILE A 54 17.68 2.95 7.97
CA ILE A 54 18.02 4.35 7.71
C ILE A 54 16.89 5.15 7.07
N ALA A 55 15.70 4.56 6.90
CA ALA A 55 14.55 5.24 6.30
C ALA A 55 14.09 6.41 7.18
N THR A 56 13.84 7.56 6.56
CA THR A 56 13.36 8.79 7.22
C THR A 56 12.35 9.53 6.34
N GLY A 57 11.68 10.56 6.87
CA GLY A 57 10.71 11.35 6.11
C GLY A 57 9.57 10.51 5.53
N HIS A 58 9.14 10.83 4.30
CA HIS A 58 8.03 10.15 3.62
C HIS A 58 8.32 8.66 3.35
N GLU A 59 9.57 8.29 3.11
CA GLU A 59 9.95 6.87 2.92
C GLU A 59 9.63 6.05 4.17
N ARG A 60 10.00 6.56 5.35
CA ARG A 60 9.68 5.89 6.61
C ARG A 60 8.16 5.80 6.85
N GLU A 61 7.43 6.85 6.48
CA GLU A 61 5.99 6.92 6.70
C GLU A 61 5.23 5.88 5.87
N GLU A 62 5.60 5.73 4.59
CA GLU A 62 5.11 4.71 3.66
C GLU A 62 5.40 3.30 4.17
N ILE A 63 6.66 2.99 4.51
CA ILE A 63 7.03 1.66 5.01
C ILE A 63 6.30 1.32 6.32
N GLN A 64 6.16 2.29 7.23
CA GLN A 64 5.43 2.06 8.48
C GLN A 64 3.95 1.73 8.21
N ALA A 65 3.32 2.39 7.25
CA ALA A 65 1.95 2.13 6.84
C ALA A 65 1.78 0.71 6.27
N ASP A 66 2.67 0.32 5.37
CA ASP A 66 2.65 -1.01 4.75
C ASP A 66 2.84 -2.12 5.79
N LEU A 67 3.74 -1.93 6.76
CA LEU A 67 3.95 -2.88 7.86
C LEU A 67 2.73 -2.99 8.80
N GLU A 68 1.93 -1.93 8.91
CA GLU A 68 0.67 -1.90 9.65
C GLU A 68 -0.51 -2.42 8.80
N GLY A 69 -0.31 -2.66 7.50
CA GLY A 69 -1.35 -3.07 6.57
C GLY A 69 -2.35 -1.97 6.24
N ARG A 70 -1.94 -0.69 6.31
CA ARG A 70 -2.77 0.48 5.97
C ARG A 70 -2.24 1.15 4.70
N ASP A 71 -3.14 1.64 3.86
CA ASP A 71 -2.79 2.53 2.74
C ASP A 71 -2.93 3.99 3.20
N ILE A 72 -1.85 4.77 3.10
CA ILE A 72 -1.84 6.19 3.49
C ILE A 72 -2.79 7.01 2.62
N LEU A 73 -2.96 6.60 1.35
CA LEU A 73 -3.69 7.32 0.33
C LEU A 73 -5.02 6.63 -0.02
N GLU A 74 -5.57 5.81 0.89
CA GLU A 74 -6.80 5.04 0.68
C GLU A 74 -7.95 5.92 0.15
N ILE A 75 -8.07 7.15 0.67
CA ILE A 75 -9.12 8.10 0.29
C ILE A 75 -9.06 8.53 -1.18
N ASN A 76 -7.94 8.29 -1.87
CA ASN A 76 -7.74 8.72 -3.24
C ASN A 76 -8.44 7.83 -4.27
N HIS A 77 -8.83 6.61 -3.88
CA HIS A 77 -9.41 5.59 -4.74
C HIS A 77 -10.84 5.26 -4.28
N PRO A 78 -11.81 6.19 -4.45
CA PRO A 78 -13.18 5.92 -4.05
C PRO A 78 -13.75 4.75 -4.87
N VAL A 79 -14.26 3.75 -4.17
CA VAL A 79 -14.96 2.60 -4.75
C VAL A 79 -16.34 2.54 -4.11
N GLY A 80 -17.38 2.46 -4.92
CA GLY A 80 -18.76 2.44 -4.45
C GLY A 80 -19.74 2.18 -5.58
N PRO A 81 -21.04 2.00 -5.24
CA PRO A 81 -22.09 1.88 -6.24
C PRO A 81 -22.30 3.19 -6.99
N PHE A 82 -23.05 3.11 -8.09
CA PHE A 82 -23.52 4.27 -8.83
C PHE A 82 -24.34 5.20 -7.92
N GLY A 83 -23.94 6.47 -7.84
CA GLY A 83 -24.55 7.47 -6.96
C GLY A 83 -25.91 7.96 -7.46
N THR A 84 -26.94 7.83 -6.63
CA THR A 84 -28.29 8.36 -6.88
C THR A 84 -28.54 9.63 -6.06
N LYS A 85 -29.62 10.34 -6.35
CA LYS A 85 -29.97 11.56 -5.60
C LYS A 85 -30.19 11.30 -4.11
N GLU A 86 -30.80 10.16 -3.77
CA GLU A 86 -31.09 9.74 -2.40
C GLU A 86 -29.87 9.09 -1.72
N ALA A 87 -29.01 8.42 -2.51
CA ALA A 87 -27.79 7.77 -2.05
C ALA A 87 -26.60 8.15 -2.98
N PRO A 88 -26.01 9.34 -2.80
CA PRO A 88 -24.94 9.82 -3.66
C PRO A 88 -23.64 9.03 -3.47
N ALA A 89 -22.79 9.04 -4.49
CA ALA A 89 -21.43 8.51 -4.40
C ALA A 89 -20.59 9.41 -3.49
N VAL A 90 -20.19 8.88 -2.33
CA VAL A 90 -19.43 9.63 -1.33
C VAL A 90 -17.95 9.66 -1.71
N VAL A 91 -17.39 10.86 -1.81
CA VAL A 91 -15.96 11.07 -2.09
C VAL A 91 -15.31 11.71 -0.88
N LYS A 92 -14.33 11.03 -0.30
CA LYS A 92 -13.56 11.53 0.84
C LYS A 92 -12.58 12.62 0.40
N SER A 93 -12.34 13.62 1.25
CA SER A 93 -11.40 14.71 1.01
C SER A 93 -10.71 15.15 2.29
N TYR A 94 -9.45 15.58 2.19
CA TYR A 94 -8.74 16.21 3.29
C TYR A 94 -9.14 17.68 3.50
N PHE A 95 -9.61 18.33 2.42
CA PHE A 95 -10.01 19.75 2.34
C PHE A 95 -11.52 19.91 2.05
N ASP A 96 -12.06 21.13 2.14
CA ASP A 96 -13.49 21.42 1.91
C ASP A 96 -13.91 21.39 0.42
N ARG A 97 -12.95 21.24 -0.51
CA ARG A 97 -13.19 20.98 -1.93
C ARG A 97 -12.13 20.07 -2.54
N ARG A 98 -12.53 19.24 -3.52
CA ARG A 98 -11.65 18.28 -4.21
C ARG A 98 -12.02 18.17 -5.70
N ILE A 99 -11.01 17.97 -6.55
CA ILE A 99 -11.22 17.64 -7.97
C ILE A 99 -11.61 16.17 -8.08
N VAL A 100 -12.72 15.89 -8.76
CA VAL A 100 -13.26 14.55 -8.99
C VAL A 100 -13.46 14.34 -10.48
N GLY A 101 -13.19 13.11 -10.96
CA GLY A 101 -13.44 12.68 -12.33
C GLY A 101 -14.52 11.59 -12.35
N CYS A 102 -15.58 11.79 -13.12
CA CYS A 102 -16.60 10.76 -13.38
C CYS A 102 -16.34 10.10 -14.74
N PRO A 103 -16.01 8.80 -14.80
CA PRO A 103 -15.87 8.05 -16.05
C PRO A 103 -17.20 7.45 -16.56
N GLY A 104 -18.31 7.70 -15.87
CA GLY A 104 -19.59 7.06 -16.15
C GLY A 104 -19.85 5.80 -15.32
N GLY A 105 -20.98 5.14 -15.64
CA GLY A 105 -21.40 3.86 -15.08
C GLY A 105 -20.99 2.68 -15.97
N GLU A 106 -21.59 1.52 -15.73
CA GLU A 106 -21.44 0.35 -16.62
C GLU A 106 -22.41 0.44 -17.81
N GLY A 107 -21.98 0.01 -19.00
CA GLY A 107 -22.85 -0.12 -20.17
C GLY A 107 -23.11 1.22 -20.87
N GLU A 108 -24.37 1.60 -21.04
CA GLU A 108 -24.76 2.82 -21.79
C GLU A 108 -24.42 4.12 -21.03
N ASP A 109 -24.14 4.03 -19.74
CA ASP A 109 -23.77 5.16 -18.89
C ASP A 109 -22.25 5.46 -18.89
N GLU A 110 -21.45 4.70 -19.65
CA GLU A 110 -20.01 4.94 -19.85
C GLU A 110 -19.79 6.19 -20.72
N HIS A 111 -18.88 7.08 -20.30
CA HIS A 111 -18.56 8.29 -21.05
C HIS A 111 -17.14 8.78 -20.79
N ASP A 112 -16.64 9.71 -21.62
CA ASP A 112 -15.35 10.36 -21.38
C ASP A 112 -15.31 11.06 -20.01
N VAL A 113 -14.13 11.09 -19.38
CA VAL A 113 -14.01 11.58 -18.01
C VAL A 113 -14.43 13.05 -17.89
N ILE A 114 -15.47 13.30 -17.09
CA ILE A 114 -15.87 14.66 -16.72
C ILE A 114 -15.19 15.03 -15.40
N TRP A 115 -14.35 16.06 -15.46
CA TRP A 115 -13.65 16.62 -14.31
C TRP A 115 -14.43 17.80 -13.73
N PHE A 116 -14.58 17.85 -12.41
CA PHE A 116 -15.29 18.92 -11.71
C PHE A 116 -14.75 19.17 -10.31
N TRP A 117 -15.04 20.35 -9.78
CA TRP A 117 -14.86 20.67 -8.37
C TRP A 117 -16.05 20.18 -7.58
N LEU A 118 -15.80 19.29 -6.62
CA LEU A 118 -16.78 18.84 -5.63
C LEU A 118 -16.55 19.61 -4.33
N GLU A 119 -17.57 20.31 -3.85
CA GLU A 119 -17.50 21.18 -2.67
C GLU A 119 -18.32 20.59 -1.51
N LYS A 120 -17.85 20.82 -0.28
CA LYS A 120 -18.56 20.41 0.93
C LYS A 120 -19.95 21.03 1.00
N GLY A 121 -20.94 20.21 1.35
CA GLY A 121 -22.34 20.64 1.54
C GLY A 121 -23.11 20.85 0.24
N LYS A 122 -22.49 20.68 -0.94
CA LYS A 122 -23.16 20.73 -2.25
C LYS A 122 -23.05 19.37 -2.92
N SER A 123 -24.17 18.82 -3.37
CA SER A 123 -24.14 17.65 -4.26
C SER A 123 -23.83 18.11 -5.69
N PHE A 124 -23.13 17.26 -6.44
CA PHE A 124 -22.88 17.46 -7.86
C PHE A 124 -23.55 16.34 -8.65
N GLU A 125 -24.26 16.67 -9.71
CA GLU A 125 -24.83 15.70 -10.66
C GLU A 125 -23.99 15.73 -11.94
N CYS A 126 -23.51 14.56 -12.37
CA CYS A 126 -22.80 14.43 -13.65
C CYS A 126 -23.74 14.80 -14.80
N PRO A 127 -23.35 15.70 -15.72
CA PRO A 127 -24.22 16.14 -16.82
C PRO A 127 -24.45 15.09 -17.91
N VAL A 128 -23.75 13.95 -17.85
CA VAL A 128 -23.82 12.89 -18.88
C VAL A 128 -24.56 11.66 -18.35
N CYS A 129 -24.09 11.05 -17.26
CA CYS A 129 -24.72 9.85 -16.68
C CYS A 129 -25.70 10.15 -15.54
N SER A 130 -25.87 11.40 -15.12
CA SER A 130 -26.73 11.77 -13.97
C SER A 130 -26.33 11.11 -12.63
N GLN A 131 -25.07 10.67 -12.49
CA GLN A 131 -24.55 10.21 -11.20
C GLN A 131 -24.42 11.37 -10.21
N TYR A 132 -24.90 11.17 -8.98
CA TYR A 132 -24.77 12.14 -7.89
C TYR A 132 -23.52 11.88 -7.05
N PHE A 133 -22.82 12.94 -6.67
CA PHE A 133 -21.62 12.92 -5.84
C PHE A 133 -21.78 13.83 -4.63
N GLN A 134 -21.22 13.42 -3.49
CA GLN A 134 -21.16 14.23 -2.28
C GLN A 134 -19.80 14.13 -1.60
N LEU A 135 -19.28 15.26 -1.13
CA LEU A 135 -18.00 15.33 -0.44
C LEU A 135 -18.15 14.99 1.05
N GLU A 136 -17.30 14.11 1.55
CA GLU A 136 -17.08 13.89 2.99
C GLU A 136 -15.67 14.37 3.37
N VAL A 137 -15.57 15.33 4.29
CA VAL A 137 -14.28 15.83 4.76
C VAL A 137 -13.79 14.96 5.91
N VAL A 138 -12.63 14.31 5.72
CA VAL A 138 -11.99 13.42 6.70
C VAL A 138 -10.70 13.99 7.30
N GLY A 139 -10.35 15.22 6.92
CA GLY A 139 -9.21 15.97 7.42
C GLY A 139 -9.61 17.27 8.13
N PRO A 140 -8.67 18.22 8.29
CA PRO A 140 -8.93 19.53 8.88
C PRO A 140 -9.96 20.38 8.10
N GLY A 141 -10.19 20.09 6.82
CA GLY A 141 -11.00 20.92 5.94
C GLY A 141 -10.27 22.20 5.50
N GLY A 142 -11.03 23.23 5.16
CA GLY A 142 -10.52 24.50 4.66
C GLY A 142 -10.25 24.53 3.16
N ASP A 143 -9.88 25.71 2.67
CA ASP A 143 -9.47 25.94 1.29
C ASP A 143 -8.12 25.25 1.00
N PRO A 144 -7.99 24.44 -0.09
CA PRO A 144 -6.74 23.77 -0.45
C PRO A 144 -5.53 24.70 -0.64
N TYR A 145 -5.75 26.00 -0.87
CA TYR A 145 -4.69 26.97 -1.11
C TYR A 145 -4.45 27.91 0.09
N GLY A 146 -5.17 27.72 1.20
CA GLY A 146 -4.96 28.49 2.43
C GLY A 146 -5.36 29.97 2.32
N HIS A 147 -6.13 30.35 1.30
CA HIS A 147 -6.74 31.67 1.25
C HIS A 147 -8.00 31.63 2.12
N GLY A 148 -7.87 31.97 3.39
CA GLY A 148 -9.04 32.15 4.24
C GLY A 148 -9.97 33.20 3.63
N ASP A 149 -11.28 32.97 3.73
CA ASP A 149 -12.31 33.94 3.34
C ASP A 149 -12.18 35.18 4.24
N HIS A 150 -11.30 36.11 3.87
CA HIS A 150 -11.27 37.46 4.41
C HIS A 150 -12.48 38.22 3.83
N HIS A 151 -13.64 38.00 4.43
CA HIS A 151 -14.82 38.84 4.26
C HIS A 151 -15.11 39.59 5.57
#